data_AF-A0A1V6RSN4-F1
#
_entry.id   AF-A0A1V6RSN4-F1
#
_cell.length_a   1.000
_cell.length_b   1.000
_cell.length_c   1.000
_cell.angle_alpha   90.00
_cell.angle_beta   90.00
_cell.angle_gamma   90.00
#
_symmetry.space_group_name_H-M   'P 1'
#
loop_
_entity.id
_entity.type
_entity.pdbx_description
1 polymer ?
#
loop_
_entity_poly.entity_id
_entity_poly.type
_entity_poly.pdbx_seq_one_letter_code
_entity_poly.pdbx_strand_id
1 'polypeptide(L)'
;MTGDINPNLSVAEQEQLFDQLLSKVHPDELLWRQHFTTISTCIGSRRPAGGIIACNEFLSSPVPDATKAKRQALALDCEMVGVESGLKELAYLAVVDILTGEVLVNAFVSPTRVVQKWNTRWSGIRYTDMKTAVKKRVAIKGWKAARSMLFEHMDSKTILAGHALHNDLNVLGILHPTIVDTAIIKARSDEPPKCEEAEAPDFGVHEDLQQC
;
A
#
# COMPACT_ATOMS: atom_id res chain seq x y z
N MET A 1 -23.04 -13.06 12.30
CA MET A 1 -21.84 -13.09 13.16
C MET A 1 -21.13 -11.77 12.97
N THR A 2 -21.58 -10.76 13.70
CA THR A 2 -20.99 -9.42 13.73
C THR A 2 -19.73 -9.56 14.58
N GLY A 3 -18.57 -9.60 13.93
CA GLY A 3 -17.31 -9.47 14.64
C GLY A 3 -17.28 -8.09 15.26
N ASP A 4 -17.37 -8.03 16.58
CA ASP A 4 -17.17 -6.81 17.37
C ASP A 4 -15.74 -6.31 17.14
N ILE A 5 -15.52 -5.53 16.10
CA ILE A 5 -14.34 -4.68 15.99
C ILE A 5 -14.70 -3.39 16.69
N ASN A 6 -14.59 -3.41 18.01
CA ASN A 6 -14.49 -2.17 18.77
C ASN A 6 -13.48 -2.36 19.90
N PRO A 7 -12.24 -1.88 19.73
CA PRO A 7 -11.41 -1.52 20.85
C PRO A 7 -11.12 -0.02 20.73
N ASN A 8 -11.75 0.81 21.56
CA ASN A 8 -11.15 2.11 21.86
C ASN A 8 -9.85 1.81 22.63
N LEU A 9 -8.76 1.56 21.91
CA LEU A 9 -7.42 1.43 22.46
C LEU A 9 -7.13 2.67 23.31
N SER A 10 -6.57 2.48 24.49
CA SER A 10 -6.08 3.59 25.29
C SER A 10 -4.98 4.35 24.52
N VAL A 11 -4.74 5.60 24.88
CA VAL A 11 -3.71 6.43 24.22
C VAL A 11 -2.35 5.74 24.26
N ALA A 12 -1.99 5.10 25.38
CA ALA A 12 -0.73 4.35 25.50
C ALA A 12 -0.67 3.12 24.57
N GLU A 13 -1.78 2.41 24.39
CA GLU A 13 -1.84 1.28 23.45
C GLU A 13 -1.76 1.76 21.99
N GLN A 14 -2.34 2.92 21.68
CA GLN A 14 -2.21 3.55 20.36
C GLN A 14 -0.77 3.96 20.07
N GLU A 15 -0.08 4.56 21.04
CA GLU A 15 1.35 4.91 20.94
C GLU A 15 2.20 3.66 20.72
N GLN A 16 1.98 2.62 21.52
CA GLN A 16 2.71 1.35 21.37
C GLN A 16 2.44 0.69 20.01
N LEU A 17 1.20 0.72 19.52
CA LEU A 17 0.84 0.19 18.21
C LEU A 17 1.50 1.01 17.09
N PHE A 18 1.52 2.33 17.21
CA PHE A 18 2.19 3.19 16.26
C PHE A 18 3.69 2.90 16.19
N ASP A 19 4.38 2.76 17.32
CA ASP A 19 5.81 2.42 17.36
C ASP A 19 6.10 1.05 16.69
N GLN A 20 5.22 0.06 16.92
CA GLN A 20 5.33 -1.25 16.26
C GLN A 20 5.11 -1.18 14.73
N LEU A 21 4.22 -0.30 14.26
CA LEU A 21 4.01 -0.08 12.83
C LEU A 21 5.22 0.64 12.23
N LEU A 22 5.72 1.66 12.92
CA LEU A 22 6.87 2.44 12.50
C LEU A 22 8.12 1.56 12.34
N SER A 23 8.35 0.63 13.28
CA SER A 23 9.46 -0.33 13.20
C SER A 23 9.32 -1.35 12.06
N LYS A 24 8.15 -1.43 11.41
CA LYS A 24 7.86 -2.34 10.29
C LYS A 24 7.79 -1.62 8.94
N VAL A 25 7.98 -0.30 8.90
CA VAL A 25 8.03 0.44 7.64
C VAL A 25 9.14 -0.11 6.77
N HIS A 26 8.79 -0.43 5.52
CA HIS A 26 9.73 -1.03 4.58
C HIS A 26 10.69 0.03 4.02
N PRO A 27 12.00 -0.27 3.92
CA PRO A 27 12.94 0.62 3.26
C PRO A 27 12.67 0.71 1.75
N ASP A 28 12.95 1.86 1.15
CA ASP A 28 12.70 2.14 -0.29
C ASP A 28 13.28 1.07 -1.22
N GLU A 29 14.49 0.57 -0.92
CA GLU A 29 15.14 -0.47 -1.72
C GLU A 29 14.31 -1.77 -1.74
N LEU A 30 13.70 -2.14 -0.61
CA LEU A 30 12.86 -3.32 -0.52
C LEU A 30 11.55 -3.12 -1.28
N LEU A 31 10.91 -1.95 -1.13
CA LEU A 31 9.71 -1.60 -1.88
C LEU A 31 9.96 -1.67 -3.39
N TRP A 32 11.10 -1.14 -3.85
CA TRP A 32 11.51 -1.21 -5.25
C TRP A 32 11.68 -2.65 -5.74
N ARG A 33 12.36 -3.52 -4.97
CA ARG A 33 12.49 -4.95 -5.28
C ARG A 33 11.14 -5.69 -5.33
N GLN A 34 10.16 -5.20 -4.58
CA GLN A 34 8.80 -5.74 -4.51
C GLN A 34 7.83 -5.04 -5.47
N HIS A 35 8.36 -4.45 -6.54
CA HIS A 35 7.61 -3.86 -7.66
C HIS A 35 6.72 -2.66 -7.31
N PHE A 36 7.01 -1.96 -6.21
CA PHE A 36 6.36 -0.68 -5.95
C PHE A 36 6.78 0.35 -6.99
N THR A 37 5.79 1.11 -7.46
CA THR A 37 6.04 2.24 -8.34
C THR A 37 6.65 3.40 -7.55
N THR A 38 7.78 3.89 -8.02
CA THR A 38 8.57 4.97 -7.41
C THR A 38 8.72 6.13 -8.39
N ILE A 39 9.16 7.29 -7.90
CA ILE A 39 9.49 8.44 -8.76
C ILE A 39 10.52 8.04 -9.84
N SER A 40 11.52 7.22 -9.48
CA SER A 40 12.55 6.76 -10.41
C SER A 40 12.06 5.78 -11.46
N THR A 41 11.00 5.01 -11.18
CA THR A 41 10.46 3.99 -12.10
C THR A 41 9.25 4.48 -12.90
N CYS A 42 8.62 5.56 -12.46
CA CYS A 42 7.41 6.10 -13.06
C CYS A 42 7.71 7.29 -13.98
N ILE A 43 8.20 7.00 -15.18
CA ILE A 43 8.67 8.01 -16.14
C ILE A 43 7.73 8.09 -17.35
N GLY A 44 7.39 9.31 -17.75
CA GLY A 44 6.64 9.61 -18.97
C GLY A 44 5.25 8.99 -19.01
N SER A 45 4.88 8.43 -20.16
CA SER A 45 3.55 7.83 -20.40
C SER A 45 3.48 6.33 -20.09
N ARG A 46 4.50 5.76 -19.41
CA ARG A 46 4.48 4.36 -18.99
C ARG A 46 3.29 4.11 -18.06
N ARG A 47 2.64 2.95 -18.19
CA ARG A 47 1.64 2.48 -17.22
C ARG A 47 2.26 1.44 -16.29
N PRO A 48 2.18 1.63 -14.97
CA PRO A 48 2.53 0.60 -14.01
C PRO A 48 1.67 -0.66 -14.21
N ALA A 49 2.21 -1.80 -13.76
CA ALA A 49 1.65 -3.11 -14.07
C ALA A 49 0.15 -3.19 -13.70
N GLY A 50 -0.66 -3.58 -14.69
CA GLY A 50 -2.08 -3.86 -14.50
C GLY A 50 -3.00 -2.63 -14.35
N GLY A 51 -2.49 -1.40 -14.24
CA GLY A 51 -3.32 -0.20 -14.03
C GLY A 51 -3.63 0.60 -15.31
N ILE A 52 -4.71 1.38 -15.28
CA ILE A 52 -5.07 2.29 -16.38
C ILE A 52 -4.35 3.65 -16.34
N ILE A 53 -3.72 3.98 -15.21
CA ILE A 53 -3.15 5.30 -14.94
C ILE A 53 -1.73 5.36 -15.51
N ALA A 54 -1.45 6.40 -16.30
CA ALA A 54 -0.11 6.66 -16.81
C ALA A 54 0.75 7.37 -15.76
N CYS A 55 2.06 7.17 -15.81
CA CYS A 55 3.00 7.68 -14.81
C CYS A 55 2.99 9.20 -14.64
N ASN A 56 2.77 9.94 -15.72
CA ASN A 56 2.60 11.39 -15.67
C ASN A 56 1.32 11.85 -14.93
N GLU A 57 0.39 10.95 -14.62
CA GLU A 57 -0.80 11.23 -13.81
C GLU A 57 -0.65 10.76 -12.34
N PHE A 58 0.45 10.09 -11.99
CA PHE A 58 0.75 9.73 -10.61
C PHE A 58 1.07 10.98 -9.79
N LEU A 59 0.65 10.98 -8.53
CA LEU A 59 0.96 12.06 -7.59
C LEU A 59 1.69 11.50 -6.39
N SER A 60 2.74 12.20 -5.97
CA SER A 60 3.32 11.98 -4.65
C SER A 60 2.30 12.36 -3.57
N SER A 61 2.35 11.65 -2.45
CA SER A 61 1.57 12.00 -1.27
C SER A 61 1.86 13.44 -0.85
N PRO A 62 0.87 14.16 -0.27
CA PRO A 62 1.07 15.53 0.17
C PRO A 62 2.24 15.66 1.14
N VAL A 63 2.93 16.80 1.13
CA VAL A 63 3.95 17.10 2.14
C VAL A 63 3.26 17.39 3.47
N PRO A 64 3.82 16.94 4.62
CA PRO A 64 3.25 17.24 5.94
C PRO A 64 3.10 18.75 6.15
N ASP A 65 1.92 19.14 6.63
CA ASP A 65 1.56 20.53 6.92
C ASP A 65 1.22 20.63 8.41
N ALA A 66 2.03 21.37 9.17
CA ALA A 66 1.84 21.55 10.61
C ALA A 66 0.47 22.18 10.98
N THR A 67 -0.19 22.83 10.03
CA THR A 67 -1.51 23.44 10.23
C THR A 67 -2.67 22.47 9.98
N LYS A 68 -2.40 21.32 9.34
CA LYS A 68 -3.40 20.31 8.97
C LYS A 68 -2.95 18.94 9.45
N ALA A 69 -3.35 18.59 10.67
CA ALA A 69 -3.08 17.26 11.21
C ALA A 69 -3.66 16.17 10.29
N LYS A 70 -2.79 15.22 9.90
CA LYS A 70 -3.14 14.00 9.18
C LYS A 70 -3.11 12.80 10.11
N ARG A 71 -3.68 11.69 9.66
CA ARG A 71 -3.65 10.44 10.42
C ARG A 71 -2.24 9.88 10.45
N GLN A 72 -1.89 9.22 11.55
CA GLN A 72 -0.56 8.65 11.73
C GLN A 72 -0.39 7.33 10.97
N ALA A 73 -1.43 6.49 10.95
CA ALA A 73 -1.41 5.19 10.29
C ALA A 73 -2.78 4.83 9.73
N LEU A 74 -2.81 4.41 8.46
CA LEU A 74 -4.03 4.02 7.74
C LEU A 74 -3.91 2.61 7.17
N ALA A 75 -4.95 1.81 7.34
CA ALA A 75 -5.14 0.59 6.58
C ALA A 75 -5.82 0.96 5.25
N LEU A 76 -5.24 0.51 4.15
CA LEU A 76 -5.72 0.78 2.79
C LEU A 76 -6.02 -0.54 2.08
N ASP A 77 -7.21 -0.60 1.48
CA ASP A 77 -7.60 -1.72 0.63
C ASP A 77 -8.48 -1.20 -0.53
N CYS A 78 -8.16 -1.63 -1.74
CA CYS A 78 -8.86 -1.26 -2.96
C CYS A 78 -9.36 -2.51 -3.67
N GLU A 79 -10.60 -2.45 -4.12
CA GLU A 79 -11.12 -3.45 -5.04
C GLU A 79 -11.09 -2.93 -6.47
N MET A 80 -10.65 -3.80 -7.39
CA MET A 80 -10.48 -3.43 -8.78
C MET A 80 -11.34 -4.28 -9.72
N VAL A 81 -11.75 -3.66 -10.81
CA VAL A 81 -12.45 -4.32 -11.92
C VAL A 81 -11.60 -4.31 -13.18
N GLY A 82 -11.77 -5.33 -14.02
CA GLY A 82 -11.10 -5.41 -15.31
C GLY A 82 -11.81 -4.56 -16.37
N VAL A 83 -11.03 -3.78 -17.09
CA VAL A 83 -11.45 -2.94 -18.22
C VAL A 83 -10.73 -3.39 -19.49
N GLU A 84 -10.82 -2.60 -20.56
CA GLU A 84 -10.19 -2.89 -21.85
C GLU A 84 -8.68 -3.20 -21.75
N SER A 85 -8.18 -3.97 -22.72
CA SER A 85 -6.76 -4.35 -22.83
C SER A 85 -6.19 -5.11 -21.62
N GLY A 86 -7.05 -5.76 -20.82
CA GLY A 86 -6.63 -6.52 -19.65
C GLY A 86 -6.17 -5.66 -18.47
N LEU A 87 -6.43 -4.35 -18.53
CA LEU A 87 -6.11 -3.40 -17.46
C LEU A 87 -7.15 -3.46 -16.34
N LYS A 88 -6.79 -2.92 -15.19
CA LYS A 88 -7.62 -2.84 -13.99
C LYS A 88 -7.86 -1.38 -13.62
N GLU A 89 -9.05 -1.11 -13.10
CA GLU A 89 -9.44 0.20 -12.58
C GLU A 89 -10.08 0.05 -11.20
N LEU A 90 -9.87 1.05 -10.34
CA LEU A 90 -10.44 1.14 -9.01
C LEU A 90 -11.98 1.12 -9.06
N ALA A 91 -12.59 0.30 -8.21
CA ALA A 91 -14.04 0.17 -8.09
C ALA A 91 -14.55 0.25 -6.65
N TYR A 92 -13.69 0.10 -5.65
CA TYR A 92 -14.01 0.34 -4.24
C TYR A 92 -12.76 0.80 -3.50
N LEU A 93 -12.96 1.68 -2.51
CA LEU A 93 -11.89 2.17 -1.64
C LEU A 93 -12.33 2.02 -0.18
N ALA A 94 -11.51 1.32 0.61
CA ALA A 94 -11.63 1.22 2.06
C ALA A 94 -10.38 1.83 2.71
N VAL A 95 -10.60 2.72 3.67
CA VAL A 95 -9.57 3.42 4.44
C VAL A 95 -10.00 3.48 5.90
N VAL A 96 -9.17 2.92 6.78
CA VAL A 96 -9.43 2.88 8.22
C VAL A 96 -8.23 3.45 8.95
N ASP A 97 -8.47 4.32 9.94
CA ASP A 97 -7.44 4.73 10.89
C ASP A 97 -7.11 3.55 11.81
N ILE A 98 -5.87 3.06 11.75
CA ILE A 98 -5.48 1.85 12.47
C ILE A 98 -5.49 2.07 13.98
N LEU A 99 -5.16 3.28 14.43
CA LEU A 99 -4.99 3.56 15.86
C LEU A 99 -6.35 3.74 16.54
N THR A 100 -7.30 4.38 15.85
CA THR A 100 -8.62 4.69 16.40
C THR A 100 -9.70 3.70 15.98
N GLY A 101 -9.46 2.92 14.92
CA GLY A 101 -10.49 2.08 14.29
C GLY A 101 -11.51 2.86 13.45
N GLU A 102 -11.35 4.19 13.30
CA GLU A 102 -12.28 5.03 12.56
C GLU A 102 -12.28 4.68 11.06
N VAL A 103 -13.45 4.40 10.52
CA VAL A 103 -13.63 4.20 9.07
C VAL A 103 -13.71 5.56 8.39
N LEU A 104 -12.66 5.93 7.66
CA LEU A 104 -12.55 7.24 7.00
C LEU A 104 -13.18 7.23 5.60
N VAL A 105 -12.94 6.16 4.85
CA VAL A 105 -13.55 5.95 3.53
C VAL A 105 -13.99 4.50 3.43
N ASN A 106 -15.21 4.28 2.98
CA ASN A 106 -15.74 2.95 2.71
C ASN A 106 -16.80 3.06 1.62
N ALA A 107 -16.36 3.17 0.37
CA ALA A 107 -17.23 3.60 -0.72
C ALA A 107 -16.89 2.96 -2.07
N PHE A 108 -17.95 2.76 -2.86
CA PHE A 108 -17.82 2.46 -4.28
C PHE A 108 -17.15 3.62 -5.02
N VAL A 109 -16.27 3.28 -5.96
CA VAL A 109 -15.67 4.22 -6.90
C VAL A 109 -16.20 3.88 -8.28
N SER A 110 -16.96 4.78 -8.89
CA SER A 110 -17.47 4.59 -10.25
C SER A 110 -16.30 4.60 -11.24
N PRO A 111 -16.02 3.49 -11.95
CA PRO A 111 -14.95 3.43 -12.93
C PRO A 111 -15.19 4.43 -14.07
N THR A 112 -14.11 4.99 -14.61
CA THR A 112 -14.13 5.94 -15.73
C THR A 112 -14.16 5.23 -17.08
N ARG A 113 -13.72 3.96 -17.14
CA ARG A 113 -13.80 3.12 -18.34
C ARG A 113 -14.91 2.08 -18.25
N VAL A 114 -15.27 1.52 -19.40
CA VAL A 114 -16.25 0.44 -19.47
C VAL A 114 -15.68 -0.82 -18.83
N VAL A 115 -16.36 -1.31 -17.80
CA VAL A 115 -16.00 -2.55 -17.11
C VAL A 115 -16.32 -3.75 -17.99
N GLN A 116 -15.31 -4.57 -18.27
CA GLN A 116 -15.44 -5.82 -19.02
C GLN A 116 -15.51 -7.04 -18.08
N LYS A 117 -14.84 -6.99 -16.93
CA LYS A 117 -14.76 -8.08 -15.96
C LYS A 117 -14.93 -7.55 -14.54
N TRP A 118 -16.06 -7.86 -13.91
CA TRP A 118 -16.32 -7.44 -12.53
C TRP A 118 -15.50 -8.19 -11.50
N ASN A 119 -15.02 -9.40 -11.84
CA ASN A 119 -14.21 -10.23 -10.95
C ASN A 119 -14.85 -10.44 -9.56
N THR A 120 -16.19 -10.46 -9.49
CA THR A 120 -16.96 -10.45 -8.23
C THR A 120 -16.56 -11.53 -7.23
N ARG A 121 -16.07 -12.69 -7.70
CA ARG A 121 -15.53 -13.74 -6.82
C ARG A 121 -14.37 -13.25 -5.94
N TRP A 122 -13.55 -12.36 -6.49
CA TRP A 122 -12.40 -11.77 -5.83
C TRP A 122 -12.75 -10.39 -5.26
N SER A 123 -13.40 -9.53 -6.06
CA SER A 123 -13.65 -8.15 -5.67
C SER A 123 -14.82 -7.93 -4.72
N GLY A 124 -15.72 -8.91 -4.59
CA GLY A 124 -17.00 -8.75 -3.90
C GLY A 124 -17.98 -7.76 -4.58
N ILE A 125 -17.53 -6.97 -5.56
CA ILE A 125 -18.34 -5.95 -6.22
C ILE A 125 -19.24 -6.59 -7.27
N ARG A 126 -20.56 -6.42 -7.10
CA ARG A 126 -21.55 -6.74 -8.13
C ARG A 126 -21.88 -5.50 -8.94
N TYR A 127 -22.08 -5.68 -10.24
CA TYR A 127 -22.56 -4.62 -11.14
C TYR A 127 -23.81 -3.90 -10.60
N THR A 128 -24.75 -4.66 -10.03
CA THR A 128 -26.00 -4.14 -9.46
C THR A 128 -25.76 -3.19 -8.30
N ASP A 129 -24.76 -3.46 -7.48
CA ASP A 129 -24.45 -2.70 -6.27
C ASP A 129 -23.79 -1.38 -6.67
N MET A 130 -22.80 -1.44 -7.58
CA MET A 130 -22.20 -0.25 -8.20
C MET A 130 -23.25 0.62 -8.89
N LYS A 131 -24.11 0.03 -9.74
CA LYS A 131 -25.18 0.76 -10.43
C LYS A 131 -26.13 1.46 -9.44
N THR A 132 -26.44 0.79 -8.33
CA THR A 132 -27.28 1.35 -7.27
C THR A 132 -26.57 2.50 -6.57
N ALA A 133 -25.29 2.36 -6.24
CA ALA A 133 -24.48 3.40 -5.61
C ALA A 133 -24.37 4.65 -6.49
N VAL A 134 -24.15 4.48 -7.80
CA VAL A 134 -24.14 5.58 -8.79
C VAL A 134 -25.51 6.25 -8.87
N LYS A 135 -26.60 5.47 -8.98
CA LYS A 135 -27.98 6.01 -9.03
C LYS A 135 -28.33 6.82 -7.77
N LYS A 136 -27.90 6.35 -6.60
CA LYS A 136 -28.08 7.02 -5.31
C LYS A 136 -27.10 8.19 -5.09
N ARG A 137 -26.14 8.41 -6.00
CA ARG A 137 -25.09 9.44 -5.90
C ARG A 137 -24.20 9.30 -4.66
N VAL A 138 -24.00 8.06 -4.20
CA VAL A 138 -23.11 7.75 -3.07
C VAL A 138 -21.77 7.15 -3.52
N ALA A 139 -21.61 6.89 -4.81
CA ALA A 139 -20.33 6.46 -5.38
C ALA A 139 -19.40 7.66 -5.66
N ILE A 140 -18.12 7.49 -5.36
CA ILE A 140 -17.06 8.44 -5.71
C ILE A 140 -16.86 8.42 -7.23
N LYS A 141 -16.64 9.59 -7.83
CA LYS A 141 -16.53 9.74 -9.30
C LYS A 141 -15.10 9.48 -9.79
N GLY A 142 -14.77 8.21 -9.98
CA GLY A 142 -13.48 7.80 -10.54
C GLY A 142 -12.31 7.89 -9.57
N TRP A 143 -11.18 7.32 -9.99
CA TRP A 143 -9.98 7.17 -9.17
C TRP A 143 -9.34 8.52 -8.76
N LYS A 144 -9.46 9.58 -9.58
CA LYS A 144 -8.93 10.91 -9.24
C LYS A 144 -9.61 11.48 -8.00
N ALA A 145 -10.93 11.39 -7.94
CA ALA A 145 -11.70 11.86 -6.77
C ALA A 145 -11.42 10.99 -5.54
N ALA A 146 -11.30 9.67 -5.72
CA ALA A 146 -10.94 8.76 -4.64
C ALA A 146 -9.55 9.06 -4.05
N ARG A 147 -8.55 9.32 -4.90
CA ARG A 147 -7.21 9.77 -4.49
C ARG A 147 -7.28 11.10 -3.73
N SER A 148 -8.03 12.07 -4.23
CA SER A 148 -8.20 13.35 -3.54
C SER A 148 -8.79 13.18 -2.15
N MET A 149 -9.81 12.33 -1.99
CA MET A 149 -10.38 12.01 -0.67
C MET A 149 -9.36 11.34 0.24
N LEU A 150 -8.58 10.38 -0.25
CA LEU A 150 -7.52 9.76 0.54
C LEU A 150 -6.49 10.81 1.02
N PHE A 151 -6.07 11.74 0.15
CA PHE A 151 -5.15 12.83 0.50
C PHE A 151 -5.72 13.83 1.53
N GLU A 152 -7.03 13.85 1.78
CA GLU A 152 -7.61 14.62 2.90
C GLU A 152 -7.20 14.04 4.25
N HIS A 153 -6.87 12.74 4.32
CA HIS A 153 -6.56 12.05 5.56
C HIS A 153 -5.08 11.71 5.75
N MET A 154 -4.27 11.68 4.69
CA MET A 154 -2.86 11.31 4.75
C MET A 154 -1.90 12.39 4.21
N ASP A 155 -0.64 12.29 4.60
CA ASP A 155 0.50 12.95 3.98
C ASP A 155 1.64 11.93 3.75
N SER A 156 2.83 12.40 3.39
CA SER A 156 3.99 11.54 3.13
C SER A 156 4.60 10.90 4.39
N LYS A 157 4.15 11.23 5.61
CA LYS A 157 4.59 10.61 6.87
C LYS A 157 3.56 9.64 7.44
N THR A 158 2.30 9.71 7.00
CA THR A 158 1.26 8.74 7.35
C THR A 158 1.69 7.33 6.92
N ILE A 159 1.73 6.37 7.83
CA ILE A 159 2.01 4.97 7.49
C ILE A 159 0.82 4.39 6.73
N LEU A 160 1.03 3.90 5.51
CA LEU A 160 0.04 3.08 4.80
C LEU A 160 0.32 1.60 5.02
N ALA A 161 -0.64 0.89 5.61
CA ALA A 161 -0.56 -0.55 5.83
C ALA A 161 -1.59 -1.34 5.01
N GLY A 162 -1.19 -2.52 4.52
CA GLY A 162 -2.08 -3.36 3.72
C GLY A 162 -1.39 -4.63 3.21
N HIS A 163 -1.95 -5.24 2.16
CA HIS A 163 -1.42 -6.46 1.57
C HIS A 163 -1.21 -6.29 0.07
N ALA A 164 0.03 -6.44 -0.41
CA ALA A 164 0.37 -6.21 -1.81
C ALA A 164 -0.04 -4.82 -2.33
N LEU A 165 0.21 -3.79 -1.50
CA LEU A 165 -0.24 -2.40 -1.64
C LEU A 165 0.21 -1.71 -2.93
N HIS A 166 1.23 -2.24 -3.61
CA HIS A 166 1.62 -1.75 -4.93
C HIS A 166 0.44 -1.81 -5.92
N ASN A 167 -0.49 -2.76 -5.76
CA ASN A 167 -1.69 -2.85 -6.60
C ASN A 167 -2.65 -1.68 -6.33
N ASP A 168 -2.93 -1.40 -5.06
CA ASP A 168 -3.80 -0.32 -4.59
C ASP A 168 -3.26 1.04 -5.01
N LEU A 169 -1.98 1.29 -4.73
CA LEU A 169 -1.30 2.54 -5.09
C LEU A 169 -1.26 2.75 -6.61
N ASN A 170 -1.13 1.68 -7.41
CA ASN A 170 -1.14 1.78 -8.87
C ASN A 170 -2.52 2.18 -9.42
N VAL A 171 -3.62 1.68 -8.85
CA VAL A 171 -4.98 2.06 -9.30
C VAL A 171 -5.50 3.36 -8.71
N LEU A 172 -4.86 3.85 -7.65
CA LEU A 172 -5.04 5.21 -7.15
C LEU A 172 -4.12 6.23 -7.84
N GLY A 173 -3.00 5.77 -8.43
CA GLY A 173 -1.99 6.62 -9.03
C GLY A 173 -1.21 7.41 -7.98
N ILE A 174 -0.74 6.75 -6.94
CA ILE A 174 -0.07 7.38 -5.78
C ILE A 174 1.37 6.88 -5.66
N LEU A 175 2.28 7.80 -5.38
CA LEU A 175 3.63 7.51 -4.90
C LEU A 175 3.68 7.85 -3.41
N HIS A 176 4.02 6.88 -2.58
CA HIS A 176 4.02 7.04 -1.12
C HIS A 176 5.24 6.35 -0.50
N PRO A 177 5.99 7.02 0.38
CA PRO A 177 7.24 6.47 0.91
C PRO A 177 7.08 5.64 2.18
N THR A 178 6.01 5.81 2.97
CA THR A 178 5.90 5.21 4.31
C THR A 178 4.94 4.02 4.30
N ILE A 179 5.44 2.84 3.92
CA ILE A 179 4.60 1.66 3.64
C ILE A 179 4.92 0.48 4.56
N VAL A 180 3.87 -0.16 5.08
CA VAL A 180 3.90 -1.47 5.75
C VAL A 180 3.08 -2.47 4.94
N ASP A 181 3.74 -3.33 4.19
CA ASP A 181 3.10 -4.36 3.37
C ASP A 181 3.24 -5.75 4.01
N THR A 182 2.11 -6.39 4.31
CA THR A 182 2.06 -7.71 4.94
C THR A 182 2.50 -8.86 4.03
N ALA A 183 2.37 -8.73 2.70
CA ALA A 183 2.87 -9.74 1.76
C ALA A 183 4.40 -9.81 1.81
N ILE A 184 5.06 -8.65 1.93
CA ILE A 184 6.52 -8.55 2.09
C ILE A 184 6.95 -9.14 3.43
N ILE A 185 6.25 -8.82 4.51
CA ILE A 185 6.56 -9.34 5.86
C ILE A 185 6.48 -10.88 5.86
N LYS A 186 5.41 -11.45 5.30
CA LYS A 186 5.23 -12.90 5.24
C LYS A 186 6.33 -13.59 4.43
N ALA A 187 6.66 -13.05 3.25
CA ALA A 187 7.70 -13.62 2.39
C ALA A 187 9.07 -13.69 3.09
N ARG A 188 9.38 -12.77 4.00
CA ARG A 188 10.63 -12.78 4.80
C ARG A 188 10.62 -13.83 5.91
N SER A 189 9.47 -14.11 6.52
CA SER A 189 9.37 -15.16 7.54
C SER A 189 9.56 -16.56 6.95
N ASP A 190 9.28 -16.72 5.64
CA ASP A 190 9.46 -17.97 4.91
C ASP A 190 10.87 -18.11 4.28
N GLU A 191 11.71 -17.05 4.34
CA GLU A 191 13.08 -17.07 3.82
C GLU A 191 14.01 -17.73 4.88
N PRO A 192 14.75 -18.79 4.55
CA PRO A 192 15.66 -19.40 5.51
C PRO A 192 16.71 -18.37 5.96
N PRO A 193 17.15 -18.40 7.23
CA PRO A 193 18.15 -17.46 7.72
C PRO A 193 19.37 -17.52 6.81
N LYS A 194 19.82 -16.35 6.33
CA LYS A 194 21.10 -16.26 5.62
C LYS A 194 22.17 -16.77 6.58
N CYS A 195 22.90 -17.81 6.17
CA CYS A 195 24.14 -18.18 6.84
C CYS A 195 25.02 -16.92 6.86
N GLU A 196 25.32 -16.40 8.04
CA GLU A 196 26.36 -15.40 8.18
C GLU A 196 27.64 -16.00 7.59
N GLU A 197 28.19 -15.35 6.57
CA GLU A 197 29.53 -15.67 6.08
C GLU A 197 30.47 -15.43 7.26
N ALA A 198 30.87 -16.51 7.93
CA ALA A 198 31.90 -16.45 8.94
C ALA A 198 33.15 -15.87 8.28
N GLU A 199 33.59 -14.69 8.75
CA GLU A 199 34.88 -14.14 8.39
C GLU A 199 35.95 -15.22 8.61
N ALA A 200 36.58 -15.65 7.52
CA ALA A 200 37.71 -16.55 7.61
C ALA A 200 38.83 -15.83 8.39
N PRO A 201 39.40 -16.43 9.44
CA PRO A 201 40.49 -15.79 10.16
C PRO A 201 41.71 -15.67 9.25
N ASP A 202 42.12 -14.43 9.05
CA ASP A 202 43.39 -14.03 8.44
C ASP A 202 44.53 -14.47 9.35
N PHE A 203 45.38 -15.37 8.87
CA PHE A 203 46.72 -15.56 9.43
C PHE A 203 47.73 -15.72 8.28
N GLY A 204 48.25 -14.57 7.85
CA GLY A 204 49.46 -14.46 7.06
C GLY A 204 50.74 -14.66 7.88
N VAL A 205 51.63 -15.43 7.24
CA VAL A 205 53.11 -15.37 7.16
C VAL A 205 54.02 -15.91 8.29
N HIS A 206 54.76 -16.97 7.88
CA HIS A 206 56.22 -17.25 8.01
C HIS A 206 56.86 -17.24 9.43
N GLU A 207 57.72 -18.18 9.83
CA GLU A 207 59.00 -18.57 9.23
C GLU A 207 59.59 -19.83 9.93
N ASP A 208 60.62 -20.40 9.31
CA ASP A 208 61.34 -21.67 9.52
C ASP A 208 61.90 -21.98 10.93
N LEU A 209 62.15 -23.28 11.22
CA LEU A 209 63.49 -23.86 11.52
C LEU A 209 63.45 -25.30 12.12
N GLN A 210 64.11 -26.22 11.39
CA GLN A 210 65.10 -27.23 11.83
C GLN A 210 64.81 -28.40 12.81
N GLN A 211 65.23 -29.60 12.32
CA GLN A 211 65.76 -30.81 12.99
C GLN A 211 64.81 -31.63 13.89
N CYS A 212 64.69 -32.97 13.77
CA CYS A 212 65.60 -34.03 13.34
C CYS A 212 64.93 -35.07 12.42
#